data_AF-A0AAU9K7K0-F1
#
_entry.id   AF-A0AAU9K7K0-F1
#
_cell.length_a   1.000
_cell.length_b   1.000
_cell.length_c   1.000
_cell.angle_alpha   90.00
_cell.angle_beta   90.00
_cell.angle_gamma   90.00
#
_symmetry.space_group_name_H-M   'P 1'
#
loop_
_entity.id
_entity.type
_entity.pdbx_description
1 polymer ?
#
loop_
_entity_poly.entity_id
_entity_poly.type
_entity_poly.pdbx_seq_one_letter_code
_entity_poly.pdbx_strand_id
1 'polypeptide(L)'
;MGIWGYLAILIGLWYLVKFLWPPAKRKNILVVLGSGGHTTEMTTYLKKLDFSLVENVDFICAEDDKVSKEKFRLHFLNRGRLYEIFRSRKVGQSYISSVFTTLYSFIPAIFLVLKLRPDLIVTNGPGTALPVCYSGFILRLLRISRTKIVFIESFCRVRTLSLAGRLIYPITEQFYVQWEYLQRDNPKCRYIGLLV
;
A
#
# COMPACT_ATOMS: atom_id res chain seq x y z
N MET A 1 -7.08 -21.46 35.29
CA MET A 1 -5.85 -21.34 34.48
C MET A 1 -5.06 -20.14 34.99
N GLY A 2 -3.81 -20.31 35.42
CA GLY A 2 -2.97 -19.18 35.82
C GLY A 2 -2.48 -18.36 34.62
N ILE A 3 -1.93 -17.16 34.88
CA ILE A 3 -1.34 -16.26 33.87
C ILE A 3 -0.37 -16.99 32.92
N TRP A 4 0.41 -17.93 33.44
CA TRP A 4 1.37 -18.74 32.68
C TRP A 4 0.70 -19.70 31.69
N GLY A 5 -0.49 -20.20 32.00
CA GLY A 5 -1.25 -21.04 31.08
C GLY A 5 -1.77 -20.26 29.87
N TYR A 6 -2.25 -19.04 30.09
CA TYR A 6 -2.65 -18.14 28.99
C TYR A 6 -1.46 -17.75 28.13
N LEU A 7 -0.30 -17.47 28.74
CA LEU A 7 0.92 -17.13 28.01
C LEU A 7 1.40 -18.29 27.13
N ALA A 8 1.37 -19.52 27.63
CA ALA A 8 1.73 -20.71 26.86
C ALA A 8 0.80 -20.93 25.66
N ILE A 9 -0.51 -20.70 25.84
CA ILE A 9 -1.49 -20.76 24.73
C ILE A 9 -1.18 -19.71 23.68
N LEU A 10 -0.93 -18.45 24.07
CA LEU A 10 -0.62 -17.38 23.13
C LEU A 10 0.67 -17.64 22.34
N ILE A 11 1.70 -18.15 23.02
CA ILE A 11 2.96 -18.54 22.36
C ILE A 11 2.72 -19.70 21.38
N GLY A 12 1.98 -20.74 21.81
CA GLY A 12 1.62 -21.87 20.96
C GLY A 12 0.83 -21.44 19.73
N LEU A 13 -0.15 -20.55 19.92
CA LEU A 13 -0.95 -19.97 18.84
C LEU A 13 -0.07 -19.15 17.88
N TRP A 14 0.88 -18.37 18.40
CA TRP A 14 1.81 -17.60 17.59
C TRP A 14 2.72 -18.49 16.72
N TYR A 15 3.27 -19.56 17.29
CA TYR A 15 4.07 -20.53 16.53
C TYR A 15 3.22 -21.29 15.49
N LEU A 16 1.98 -21.66 15.83
CA LEU A 16 1.05 -22.30 14.91
C LEU A 16 0.73 -21.37 13.73
N VAL A 17 0.43 -20.09 13.99
CA VAL A 17 0.20 -19.08 12.96
C VAL A 17 1.44 -18.95 12.07
N LYS A 18 2.64 -18.87 12.65
CA LYS A 18 3.90 -18.76 11.89
C LYS A 18 4.18 -20.00 11.04
N PHE A 19 3.86 -21.19 11.55
CA PHE A 19 4.03 -22.46 10.85
C PHE A 19 3.05 -22.60 9.68
N LEU A 20 1.77 -22.27 9.90
CA LEU A 20 0.74 -22.24 8.85
C LEU A 20 0.94 -21.10 7.84
N TRP A 21 1.77 -20.12 8.19
CA TRP A 21 2.02 -18.92 7.41
C TRP A 21 3.52 -18.72 7.12
N PRO A 22 4.14 -19.63 6.33
CA PRO A 22 5.54 -19.48 5.97
C PRO A 22 5.74 -18.18 5.15
N PRO A 23 6.89 -17.52 5.29
CA PRO A 23 7.21 -16.33 4.52
C PRO A 23 7.12 -16.65 3.02
N ALA A 24 6.42 -15.81 2.26
CA ALA A 24 6.22 -16.00 0.83
C ALA A 24 7.58 -16.08 0.11
N LYS A 25 7.74 -17.10 -0.75
CA LYS A 25 8.89 -17.27 -1.65
C LYS A 25 8.69 -16.55 -3.01
N ARG A 26 7.50 -16.00 -3.23
CA ARG A 26 7.08 -15.43 -4.52
C ARG A 26 7.42 -13.94 -4.57
N LYS A 27 7.31 -13.33 -5.75
CA LYS A 27 7.47 -11.88 -5.95
C LYS A 27 6.11 -11.29 -6.32
N ASN A 28 5.24 -11.16 -5.31
CA ASN A 28 3.89 -10.62 -5.46
C ASN A 28 3.88 -9.12 -5.17
N ILE A 29 3.36 -8.33 -6.11
CA ILE A 29 3.23 -6.89 -5.97
C ILE A 29 1.75 -6.53 -5.80
N LEU A 30 1.45 -5.69 -4.82
CA LEU A 30 0.16 -5.04 -4.65
C LEU A 30 0.28 -3.56 -5.00
N VAL A 31 -0.42 -3.13 -6.04
CA VAL A 31 -0.46 -1.75 -6.49
C VAL A 31 -1.72 -1.07 -5.97
N VAL A 32 -1.58 0.05 -5.26
CA VAL A 32 -2.70 0.88 -4.84
C VAL A 32 -2.99 1.95 -5.88
N LEU A 33 -4.15 1.84 -6.52
CA LEU A 33 -4.70 2.82 -7.45
C LEU A 33 -5.59 3.83 -6.70
N GLY A 34 -5.83 4.98 -7.34
CA GLY A 34 -6.78 5.95 -6.81
C GLY A 34 -7.22 7.02 -7.78
N SER A 35 -8.34 7.65 -7.44
CA SER A 35 -9.09 8.48 -8.36
C SER A 35 -8.30 9.68 -8.87
N GLY A 36 -8.59 10.11 -10.09
CA GLY A 36 -7.98 11.29 -10.71
C GLY A 36 -6.56 11.03 -11.22
N GLY A 37 -5.63 11.92 -10.88
CA GLY A 37 -4.24 11.89 -11.35
C GLY A 37 -3.44 10.69 -10.83
N HIS A 38 -3.80 10.14 -9.66
CA HIS A 38 -3.03 9.06 -9.02
C HIS A 38 -2.94 7.80 -9.89
N THR A 39 -4.06 7.32 -10.43
CA THR A 39 -4.06 6.15 -11.32
C THR A 39 -3.37 6.43 -12.65
N THR A 40 -3.42 7.66 -13.18
CA THR A 40 -2.67 8.02 -14.39
C THR A 40 -1.17 7.89 -14.15
N GLU A 41 -0.67 8.53 -13.08
CA GLU A 41 0.75 8.46 -12.70
C GLU A 41 1.19 7.01 -12.51
N MET A 42 0.44 6.23 -11.71
CA MET A 42 0.75 4.83 -11.46
C MET A 42 0.76 4.00 -12.75
N THR A 43 -0.19 4.23 -13.65
CA THR A 43 -0.22 3.57 -14.96
C THR A 43 1.04 3.88 -15.77
N THR A 44 1.47 5.14 -15.80
CA THR A 44 2.71 5.57 -16.48
C THR A 44 3.93 4.88 -15.89
N TYR A 45 4.02 4.76 -14.56
CA TYR A 45 5.14 4.11 -13.89
C TYR A 45 5.18 2.62 -14.22
N LEU A 46 4.05 1.93 -14.06
CA LEU A 46 3.95 0.50 -14.31
C LEU A 46 4.25 0.13 -15.76
N LYS A 47 3.85 0.94 -16.75
CA LYS A 47 4.18 0.70 -18.17
C LYS A 47 5.68 0.71 -18.47
N LYS A 48 6.47 1.41 -17.65
CA LYS A 48 7.94 1.49 -17.77
C LYS A 48 8.67 0.39 -16.98
N LEU A 49 7.96 -0.37 -16.15
CA LEU A 49 8.57 -1.43 -15.34
C LEU A 49 8.67 -2.73 -16.13
N ASP A 50 9.83 -3.38 -16.03
CA ASP A 50 9.96 -4.77 -16.43
C ASP A 50 9.41 -5.68 -15.32
N PHE A 51 8.41 -6.47 -15.68
CA PHE A 51 7.79 -7.42 -14.78
C PHE A 51 8.21 -8.87 -15.04
N SER A 52 9.27 -9.11 -15.81
CA SER A 52 9.85 -10.44 -16.05
C SER A 52 10.15 -11.19 -14.75
N LEU A 53 10.53 -10.45 -13.70
CA LEU A 53 10.85 -10.97 -12.38
C LEU A 53 9.65 -11.02 -11.44
N VAL A 54 8.45 -10.61 -11.85
CA VAL A 54 7.28 -10.49 -10.97
C VAL A 54 6.28 -11.61 -11.27
N GLU A 55 6.01 -12.43 -10.26
CA GLU A 55 5.09 -13.57 -10.42
C GLU A 55 3.63 -13.12 -10.55
N ASN A 56 3.19 -12.24 -9.65
CA ASN A 56 1.82 -11.75 -9.62
C ASN A 56 1.80 -10.25 -9.34
N VAL A 57 0.89 -9.54 -10.02
CA VAL A 57 0.58 -8.14 -9.74
C VAL A 57 -0.90 -8.04 -9.45
N ASP A 58 -1.26 -7.73 -8.22
CA ASP A 58 -2.63 -7.43 -7.83
C ASP A 58 -2.79 -5.92 -7.66
N PHE A 59 -4.02 -5.46 -7.88
CA PHE A 59 -4.37 -4.06 -7.83
C PHE A 59 -5.47 -3.84 -6.80
N ILE A 60 -5.45 -2.69 -6.16
CA ILE A 60 -6.50 -2.29 -5.24
C ILE A 60 -6.96 -0.86 -5.54
N CYS A 61 -8.26 -0.62 -5.55
CA CYS A 61 -8.83 0.72 -5.67
C CYS A 61 -10.01 0.91 -4.70
N ALA A 62 -10.51 2.14 -4.61
CA ALA A 62 -11.75 2.39 -3.88
C ALA A 62 -12.96 1.84 -4.65
N GLU A 63 -13.98 1.38 -3.93
CA GLU A 63 -15.22 0.83 -4.51
C GLU A 63 -15.99 1.82 -5.41
N ASP A 64 -15.93 3.11 -5.10
CA ASP A 64 -16.62 4.18 -5.82
C ASP A 64 -15.78 4.79 -6.95
N ASP A 65 -14.55 4.31 -7.15
CA ASP A 65 -13.60 4.84 -8.12
C ASP A 65 -13.72 4.20 -9.50
N LYS A 66 -14.78 4.59 -10.22
CA LYS A 66 -15.07 4.10 -11.58
C LYS A 66 -13.92 4.37 -12.56
N VAL A 67 -13.24 5.52 -12.44
CA VAL A 67 -12.17 5.93 -13.35
C VAL A 67 -10.96 5.00 -13.21
N SER A 68 -10.56 4.66 -11.97
CA SER A 68 -9.45 3.74 -11.77
C SER A 68 -9.79 2.32 -12.23
N LYS A 69 -11.03 1.87 -12.04
CA LYS A 69 -11.52 0.57 -12.53
C LYS A 69 -11.45 0.47 -14.05
N GLU A 70 -11.86 1.53 -14.75
CA GLU A 70 -11.81 1.58 -16.22
C GLU A 70 -10.35 1.56 -16.71
N LYS A 71 -9.47 2.40 -16.15
CA LYS A 71 -8.04 2.40 -16.51
C LYS A 71 -7.38 1.06 -16.23
N PHE A 72 -7.75 0.40 -15.13
CA PHE A 72 -7.30 -0.96 -14.85
C PHE A 72 -7.74 -1.93 -15.95
N ARG A 73 -9.01 -1.92 -16.35
CA ARG A 73 -9.52 -2.78 -17.42
C ARG A 73 -8.79 -2.56 -18.74
N LEU A 74 -8.50 -1.30 -19.08
CA LEU A 74 -7.82 -0.95 -20.33
C LEU A 74 -6.34 -1.35 -20.37
N HIS A 75 -5.64 -1.35 -19.23
CA HIS A 75 -4.18 -1.51 -19.22
C HIS A 75 -3.66 -2.76 -18.50
N PHE A 76 -4.43 -3.32 -17.57
CA PHE A 76 -3.93 -4.31 -16.62
C PHE A 76 -4.83 -5.54 -16.46
N LEU A 77 -5.93 -5.66 -17.22
CA LEU A 77 -6.85 -6.79 -17.13
C LEU A 77 -6.15 -8.16 -17.34
N ASN A 78 -5.23 -8.22 -18.29
CA ASN A 78 -4.46 -9.44 -18.58
C ASN A 78 -3.24 -9.61 -17.67
N ARG A 79 -2.97 -8.64 -16.78
CA ARG A 79 -1.79 -8.60 -15.91
C ARG A 79 -2.07 -9.09 -14.51
N GLY A 80 -3.28 -8.87 -14.00
CA GLY A 80 -3.57 -8.97 -12.58
C GLY A 80 -5.05 -8.96 -12.25
N ARG A 81 -5.36 -9.05 -10.96
CA ARG A 81 -6.73 -8.92 -10.45
C ARG A 81 -6.90 -7.58 -9.75
N LEU A 82 -8.11 -7.03 -9.85
CA LEU A 82 -8.50 -5.81 -9.14
C LEU A 82 -9.35 -6.18 -7.93
N TYR A 83 -8.97 -5.64 -6.78
CA TYR A 83 -9.68 -5.73 -5.53
C TYR A 83 -10.20 -4.35 -5.13
N GLU A 84 -11.34 -4.34 -4.45
CA GLU A 84 -12.01 -3.10 -4.05
C GLU A 84 -12.05 -3.02 -2.53
N ILE A 85 -11.82 -1.83 -2.00
CA ILE A 85 -12.00 -1.53 -0.58
C ILE A 85 -12.83 -0.26 -0.40
N PHE A 86 -13.45 -0.17 0.78
CA PHE A 86 -14.18 1.02 1.16
C PHE A 86 -13.26 2.25 1.11
N ARG A 87 -13.78 3.34 0.57
CA ARG A 87 -13.00 4.57 0.43
C ARG A 87 -12.73 5.20 1.80
N SER A 88 -11.47 5.25 2.19
CA SER A 88 -11.04 5.83 3.48
C SER A 88 -11.37 7.31 3.62
N ARG A 89 -11.39 8.05 2.50
CA ARG A 89 -11.72 9.49 2.47
C ARG A 89 -12.37 9.87 1.14
N LYS A 90 -13.53 10.54 1.23
CA LYS A 90 -14.17 11.19 0.07
C LYS A 90 -13.50 12.53 -0.25
N VAL A 91 -13.52 12.92 -1.52
CA VAL A 91 -13.01 14.24 -1.95
C VAL A 91 -13.81 15.33 -1.24
N GLY A 92 -13.13 16.27 -0.59
CA GLY A 92 -13.77 17.34 0.20
C GLY A 92 -14.20 16.97 1.63
N GLN A 93 -14.02 15.73 2.08
CA GLN A 93 -14.36 15.33 3.45
C GLN A 93 -13.43 16.01 4.49
N SER A 94 -14.00 16.40 5.63
CA SER A 94 -13.25 16.93 6.77
C SER A 94 -12.19 15.95 7.25
N TYR A 95 -11.03 16.46 7.70
CA TYR A 95 -9.94 15.64 8.20
C TYR A 95 -10.34 14.76 9.39
N ILE A 96 -11.19 15.27 10.30
CA ILE A 96 -11.62 14.53 11.50
C ILE A 96 -12.54 13.37 11.11
N SER A 97 -13.56 13.61 10.29
CA SER A 97 -14.45 12.54 9.85
C SER A 97 -13.72 11.52 8.95
N SER A 98 -12.67 11.95 8.25
CA SER A 98 -11.80 11.06 7.47
C SER A 98 -11.05 10.05 8.34
N VAL A 99 -10.74 10.38 9.61
CA VAL A 99 -10.08 9.43 10.53
C VAL A 99 -10.96 8.21 10.76
N PHE A 100 -12.24 8.41 11.06
CA PHE A 100 -13.19 7.31 11.31
C PHE A 100 -13.41 6.44 10.08
N THR A 101 -13.60 7.04 8.91
CA THR A 101 -13.77 6.28 7.65
C THR A 101 -12.48 5.56 7.26
N THR A 102 -11.31 6.13 7.59
CA THR A 102 -10.03 5.44 7.42
C THR A 102 -9.93 4.23 8.35
N LEU A 103 -10.23 4.37 9.64
CA LEU A 103 -10.26 3.25 10.60
C LEU A 103 -11.23 2.15 10.18
N TYR A 104 -12.39 2.50 9.63
CA TYR A 104 -13.31 1.49 9.09
C TYR A 104 -12.70 0.72 7.92
N SER A 105 -11.98 1.40 7.02
CA SER A 105 -11.30 0.77 5.88
C SER A 105 -10.08 -0.07 6.26
N PHE A 106 -9.57 0.03 7.49
CA PHE A 106 -8.43 -0.77 7.95
C PHE A 106 -8.76 -2.26 8.08
N ILE A 107 -9.96 -2.60 8.57
CA ILE A 107 -10.38 -3.99 8.77
C ILE A 107 -10.35 -4.76 7.43
N PRO A 108 -11.08 -4.33 6.37
CA PRO A 108 -11.03 -5.02 5.08
C PRO A 108 -9.63 -4.98 4.46
N ALA A 109 -8.85 -3.91 4.67
CA ALA A 109 -7.48 -3.84 4.18
C ALA A 109 -6.57 -4.91 4.82
N ILE A 110 -6.66 -5.13 6.15
CA ILE A 110 -5.91 -6.19 6.84
C ILE A 110 -6.25 -7.56 6.27
N PHE A 111 -7.54 -7.88 6.13
CA PHE A 111 -7.95 -9.17 5.59
C PHE A 111 -7.48 -9.37 4.15
N LEU A 112 -7.53 -8.31 3.34
CA LEU A 112 -7.08 -8.37 1.96
C LEU A 112 -5.55 -8.55 1.87
N VAL A 113 -4.76 -7.80 2.63
CA VAL A 113 -3.29 -7.94 2.64
C VAL A 113 -2.89 -9.31 3.19
N LEU A 114 -3.60 -9.85 4.19
CA LEU A 114 -3.44 -11.24 4.62
C LEU A 114 -3.74 -12.22 3.49
N LYS A 115 -4.86 -12.07 2.79
CA LYS A 115 -5.24 -12.97 1.70
C LYS A 115 -4.25 -12.95 0.53
N LEU A 116 -3.79 -11.77 0.13
CA LEU A 116 -2.92 -11.58 -1.04
C LEU A 116 -1.44 -11.84 -0.73
N ARG A 117 -1.03 -11.69 0.54
CA ARG A 117 0.36 -11.84 1.00
C ARG A 117 1.38 -11.13 0.08
N PRO A 118 1.23 -9.81 -0.17
CA PRO A 118 2.14 -9.11 -1.06
C PRO A 118 3.54 -9.02 -0.45
N ASP A 119 4.56 -9.17 -1.29
CA ASP A 119 5.96 -8.93 -0.94
C ASP A 119 6.30 -7.45 -1.05
N LEU A 120 5.58 -6.73 -1.92
CA LEU A 120 5.75 -5.31 -2.16
C LEU A 120 4.39 -4.62 -2.32
N ILE A 121 4.17 -3.56 -1.56
CA ILE A 121 3.08 -2.61 -1.77
C ILE A 121 3.66 -1.38 -2.46
N VAL A 122 3.09 -0.98 -3.59
CA VAL A 122 3.47 0.22 -4.34
C VAL A 122 2.30 1.20 -4.36
N THR A 123 2.56 2.46 -4.00
CA THR A 123 1.51 3.48 -3.96
C THR A 123 2.06 4.89 -4.17
N ASN A 124 1.23 5.80 -4.66
CA ASN A 124 1.49 7.24 -4.71
C ASN A 124 0.54 8.06 -3.81
N GLY A 125 0.00 7.44 -2.78
CA GLY A 125 -0.75 8.11 -1.72
C GLY A 125 -2.20 8.51 -2.01
N PRO A 126 -3.02 7.76 -2.79
CA PRO A 126 -4.46 7.99 -2.79
C PRO A 126 -5.05 7.71 -1.40
N GLY A 127 -6.31 8.12 -1.16
CA GLY A 127 -6.95 7.98 0.15
C GLY A 127 -6.95 6.56 0.74
N THR A 128 -6.99 5.54 -0.12
CA THR A 128 -6.92 4.11 0.22
C THR A 128 -5.52 3.60 0.58
N ALA A 129 -4.46 4.39 0.35
CA ALA A 129 -3.08 3.97 0.58
C ALA A 129 -2.75 3.73 2.05
N LEU A 130 -3.26 4.59 2.94
CA LEU A 130 -3.00 4.49 4.38
C LEU A 130 -3.39 3.13 4.96
N PRO A 131 -4.66 2.69 4.90
CA PRO A 131 -5.06 1.42 5.50
C PRO A 131 -4.30 0.24 4.91
N VAL A 132 -4.01 0.24 3.61
CA VAL A 132 -3.28 -0.84 2.93
C VAL A 132 -1.83 -0.89 3.38
N CYS A 133 -1.13 0.25 3.39
CA CYS A 133 0.27 0.32 3.79
C CYS A 133 0.46 -0.04 5.26
N TYR A 134 -0.36 0.51 6.15
CA TYR A 134 -0.28 0.17 7.57
C TYR A 134 -0.70 -1.27 7.84
N SER A 135 -1.62 -1.87 7.08
CA SER A 135 -1.92 -3.30 7.16
C SER A 135 -0.67 -4.13 6.85
N GLY A 136 0.03 -3.84 5.76
CA GLY A 136 1.29 -4.49 5.42
C GLY A 136 2.36 -4.29 6.50
N PHE A 137 2.48 -3.08 7.05
CA PHE A 137 3.42 -2.76 8.11
C PHE A 137 3.14 -3.50 9.41
N ILE A 138 1.88 -3.55 9.87
CA ILE A 138 1.47 -4.26 11.09
C ILE A 138 1.77 -5.75 10.95
N LEU A 139 1.39 -6.36 9.82
CA LEU A 139 1.66 -7.77 9.56
C LEU A 139 3.16 -8.08 9.50
N ARG A 140 3.96 -7.14 8.98
CA ARG A 140 5.42 -7.23 9.01
C ARG A 140 5.97 -7.12 10.43
N LEU A 141 5.48 -6.18 11.22
CA LEU A 141 5.89 -5.98 12.63
C LEU A 141 5.61 -7.22 13.48
N LEU A 142 4.45 -7.85 13.27
CA LEU A 142 4.05 -9.11 13.91
C LEU A 142 4.81 -10.34 13.37
N ARG A 143 5.73 -10.16 12.41
CA ARG A 143 6.49 -11.20 11.72
C ARG A 143 5.61 -12.24 11.01
N ILE A 144 4.40 -11.83 10.62
CA ILE A 144 3.45 -12.64 9.84
C ILE A 144 3.74 -12.47 8.34
N SER A 145 4.12 -11.27 7.89
CA SER A 145 4.53 -11.02 6.51
C SER A 145 5.92 -10.40 6.41
N ARG A 146 6.46 -10.32 5.19
CA ARG A 146 7.70 -9.59 4.87
C ARG A 146 7.44 -8.41 3.92
N THR A 147 6.19 -7.97 3.87
CA THR A 147 5.71 -6.97 2.92
C THR A 147 6.52 -5.69 3.02
N LYS A 148 7.20 -5.31 1.94
CA LYS A 148 7.88 -4.02 1.80
C LYS A 148 6.92 -2.99 1.22
N ILE A 149 7.17 -1.72 1.48
CA ILE A 149 6.34 -0.60 1.05
C ILE A 149 7.24 0.37 0.29
N VAL A 150 6.88 0.60 -0.97
CA VAL A 150 7.46 1.63 -1.83
C VAL A 150 6.43 2.72 -2.06
N PHE A 151 6.82 3.94 -1.71
CA PHE A 151 6.00 5.11 -1.93
C PHE A 151 6.64 5.99 -3.01
N ILE A 152 5.87 6.41 -4.00
CA ILE A 152 6.30 7.35 -5.03
C ILE A 152 5.44 8.60 -4.90
N GLU A 153 6.01 9.71 -4.44
CA GLU A 153 5.24 10.94 -4.27
C GLU A 153 4.72 11.47 -5.61
N SER A 154 3.50 12.02 -5.57
CA SER A 154 2.85 12.57 -6.75
C SER A 154 3.66 13.73 -7.35
N PHE A 155 3.65 13.82 -8.67
CA PHE A 155 4.31 14.87 -9.43
C PHE A 155 3.85 16.27 -9.01
N CYS A 156 2.58 16.41 -8.61
CA CYS A 156 2.01 17.69 -8.17
C CYS A 156 2.61 18.23 -6.86
N ARG A 157 3.38 17.43 -6.12
CA ARG A 157 4.00 17.83 -4.84
C ARG A 157 5.41 18.33 -5.08
N VAL A 158 5.53 19.63 -5.35
CA VAL A 158 6.83 20.26 -5.66
C VAL A 158 7.62 20.66 -4.40
N ARG A 159 6.92 21.27 -3.43
CA ARG A 159 7.55 21.92 -2.26
C ARG A 159 7.46 21.12 -0.97
N THR A 160 6.38 20.39 -0.77
CA THR A 160 6.12 19.64 0.47
C THR A 160 5.51 18.28 0.18
N LEU A 161 5.88 17.26 0.95
CA LEU A 161 5.26 15.93 0.89
C LEU A 161 3.74 16.01 1.08
N SER A 162 3.00 15.10 0.45
CA SER A 162 1.56 14.95 0.68
C SER A 162 1.28 14.52 2.12
N LEU A 163 0.05 14.69 2.59
CA LEU A 163 -0.31 14.18 3.92
C LEU A 163 -0.14 12.65 3.98
N ALA A 164 -0.57 11.94 2.93
CA ALA A 164 -0.36 10.51 2.82
C ALA A 164 1.14 10.15 2.80
N GLY A 165 1.93 10.89 2.01
CA GLY A 165 3.38 10.77 1.96
C GLY A 165 4.01 10.91 3.34
N ARG A 166 3.70 11.98 4.09
CA ARG A 166 4.22 12.20 5.46
C ARG A 166 3.85 11.08 6.43
N LEU A 167 2.61 10.57 6.36
CA LEU A 167 2.14 9.51 7.27
C LEU A 167 2.76 8.16 6.93
N ILE A 168 2.95 7.84 5.65
CA ILE A 168 3.53 6.58 5.18
C ILE A 168 5.07 6.61 5.20
N TYR A 169 5.68 7.79 5.14
CA TYR A 169 7.14 7.99 5.16
C TYR A 169 7.90 7.14 6.19
N PRO A 170 7.55 7.11 7.49
CA PRO A 170 8.30 6.33 8.48
C PRO A 170 8.28 4.81 8.21
N ILE A 171 7.20 4.27 7.65
CA ILE A 171 6.99 2.82 7.48
C ILE A 171 7.49 2.25 6.15
N THR A 172 7.90 3.12 5.22
CA THR A 172 8.39 2.73 3.89
C THR A 172 9.78 2.09 3.91
N GLU A 173 10.05 1.23 2.95
CA GLU A 173 11.41 0.77 2.64
C GLU A 173 12.11 1.75 1.71
N GLN A 174 11.37 2.23 0.71
CA GLN A 174 11.86 3.22 -0.23
C GLN A 174 10.80 4.29 -0.43
N PHE A 175 11.24 5.53 -0.44
CA PHE A 175 10.42 6.70 -0.67
C PHE A 175 11.02 7.48 -1.82
N TYR A 176 10.28 7.63 -2.92
CA TYR A 176 10.74 8.28 -4.13
C TYR A 176 10.05 9.62 -4.32
N VAL A 177 10.82 10.62 -4.76
CA VAL A 177 10.34 11.97 -5.06
C VAL A 177 10.78 12.40 -6.45
N GLN A 178 9.94 13.20 -7.11
CA GLN A 178 10.20 13.72 -8.46
C GLN A 178 10.81 15.12 -8.47
N TRP A 179 10.97 15.73 -7.30
CA TRP A 179 11.54 17.07 -7.13
C TRP A 179 12.68 17.03 -6.13
N GLU A 180 13.85 17.53 -6.53
CA GLU A 180 15.07 17.52 -5.71
C GLU A 180 14.87 18.26 -4.38
N TYR A 181 14.07 19.34 -4.39
CA TYR A 181 13.76 20.13 -3.19
C TYR A 181 13.19 19.26 -2.04
N LEU A 182 12.35 18.26 -2.37
CA LEU A 182 11.78 17.38 -1.36
C LEU A 182 12.81 16.49 -0.67
N GLN A 183 13.91 16.17 -1.35
CA GLN A 183 14.97 15.35 -0.77
C GLN A 183 15.78 16.13 0.27
N ARG A 184 15.95 17.45 0.07
CA ARG A 184 16.71 18.31 1.00
C ARG A 184 16.13 18.28 2.42
N ASP A 185 14.81 18.32 2.52
CA ASP A 185 14.11 18.33 3.81
C ASP A 185 13.77 16.91 4.34
N ASN A 186 14.00 15.86 3.55
CA ASN A 186 13.57 14.49 3.86
C ASN A 186 14.66 13.46 3.47
N PRO A 187 15.59 13.11 4.38
CA PRO A 187 16.79 12.34 4.05
C PRO A 187 16.54 10.89 3.58
N LYS A 188 15.36 10.32 3.86
CA LYS A 188 14.96 8.98 3.38
C LYS A 188 14.42 9.02 1.95
N CYS A 189 14.05 10.20 1.45
CA CYS A 189 13.60 10.36 0.07
C CYS A 189 14.77 10.14 -0.89
N ARG A 190 14.49 9.47 -2.01
CA ARG A 190 15.40 9.36 -3.14
C ARG A 190 14.79 10.11 -4.32
N TYR A 191 15.50 11.13 -4.79
CA TYR A 191 15.15 11.81 -6.03
C TYR A 191 15.39 10.88 -7.24
N ILE A 192 14.41 10.85 -8.14
CA ILE A 192 14.45 9.98 -9.34
C ILE A 192 14.14 10.73 -10.65
N GLY A 193 13.99 12.05 -10.59
CA GLY A 193 13.58 12.85 -11.76
C GLY A 193 12.09 12.73 -12.08
N LEU A 194 11.72 13.31 -13.22
CA LEU A 194 10.34 13.33 -13.70
C LEU A 194 9.99 11.98 -14.34
N LEU A 195 8.95 11.34 -13.82
CA LEU A 195 8.48 10.05 -14.31
C LEU A 195 7.26 10.16 -15.24
N VAL A 196 6.53 11.28 -15.17
CA VAL A 196 5.31 11.56 -15.92
C VAL A 196 5.60 12.44 -17.12
#